data_AF-A0A6N6KCN3-F1
#
_entry.id   AF-A0A6N6KCN3-F1
#
_cell.length_a   1.000
_cell.length_b   1.000
_cell.length_c   1.000
_cell.angle_alpha   90.00
_cell.angle_beta   90.00
_cell.angle_gamma   90.00
#
_symmetry.space_group_name_H-M   'P 1'
#
loop_
_entity.id
_entity.type
_entity.pdbx_description
1 polymer ?
#
loop_
_entity_poly.entity_id
_entity_poly.type
_entity_poly.pdbx_seq_one_letter_code
_entity_poly.pdbx_strand_id
1 'polypeptide(L)'
;MFCSHETICLISHCFIEFYFAKSTLMRIIVYTFFLVFGLSTISEAQIDSWNMNLLGTWSDPALPYHSGIIYNDLWGYTDSANREYAIVGSAQKVHFIDISTPSSPVEINAIAGGATSLWRDIKTYGRYAYSVADQGNEGLMIFDLSNLPTSVTKVYQSNFYFNRAHNIFIDTLHGRLYVLGASGGSGHITILDIATDPANPTMLGAPTLNGGYIHDAYVKNHIVYCSHGNSGLYVYDMTNPTSPIELGNLVGYTNSGYNHSSWLSDDGETLVFCDETHGKKVKAIDATDLTDLQVTQSNMFFSNLLGANPLSSIAHNPVIKGNYAYISYYHDGVQVFDISDRENVTRVAYYDTYPDNTGYGGYAGNWGIYPLFDSGTIIVSDDIYGLYVLELSMPLPVGLKTFSAYQQNERSAKLLWVTNHEENSQSFEIQRSIDGKTFVTIGSVPAAGYSVQDLQYDFVDESPEDGVNYYRLKQLDFDGKFHYTEIRTVEFVGENFFAVYPSILNSGDLINVEIQGNLSQSDWKMQIIDMSGRVVRTETLNRGRDPSTLSTTGLIPGSYIFVIKDEDRKVLVQKMIISK
;
A
#
# COMPACT_ATOMS: atom_id res chain seq x y z
N MET A 1 -6.77 13.33 -88.50
CA MET A 1 -6.99 14.29 -89.61
C MET A 1 -7.07 15.67 -88.98
N PHE A 2 -6.20 16.68 -89.15
CA PHE A 2 -4.94 16.91 -89.91
C PHE A 2 -4.13 18.00 -89.12
N CYS A 3 -2.84 18.33 -89.32
CA CYS A 3 -1.80 17.84 -90.23
C CYS A 3 -0.35 18.07 -89.70
N SER A 4 0.58 17.21 -90.15
CA SER A 4 1.97 17.45 -90.59
C SER A 4 2.83 18.69 -90.20
N HIS A 5 4.06 18.42 -89.68
CA HIS A 5 5.40 18.81 -90.21
C HIS A 5 5.83 20.32 -90.08
N GLU A 6 7.11 20.75 -89.98
CA GLU A 6 8.45 20.15 -90.22
C GLU A 6 9.62 20.98 -89.57
N THR A 7 10.85 20.42 -89.52
CA THR A 7 12.24 21.00 -89.64
C THR A 7 12.60 22.37 -88.96
N ILE A 8 13.57 22.58 -88.04
CA ILE A 8 15.02 22.23 -87.83
C ILE A 8 16.07 23.21 -88.46
N CYS A 9 17.07 23.63 -87.65
CA CYS A 9 18.41 24.22 -88.01
C CYS A 9 18.49 25.71 -88.48
N LEU A 10 19.57 26.53 -88.30
CA LEU A 10 20.97 26.42 -87.80
C LEU A 10 21.53 27.81 -87.33
N ILE A 11 22.56 27.81 -86.45
CA ILE A 11 23.76 28.72 -86.39
C ILE A 11 23.59 30.26 -86.18
N SER A 12 24.50 31.02 -85.52
CA SER A 12 25.47 30.78 -84.43
C SER A 12 26.17 32.12 -84.03
N HIS A 13 26.86 32.14 -82.87
CA HIS A 13 27.94 33.06 -82.49
C HIS A 13 27.71 34.59 -82.48
N CYS A 14 27.64 35.17 -81.27
CA CYS A 14 28.71 36.06 -80.82
C CYS A 14 28.86 36.00 -79.28
N PHE A 15 30.11 35.92 -78.80
CA PHE A 15 30.46 35.98 -77.39
C PHE A 15 30.74 37.44 -76.95
N ILE A 16 30.63 37.67 -75.63
CA ILE A 16 31.30 38.68 -74.79
C ILE A 16 30.31 39.49 -73.93
N GLU A 17 30.31 39.12 -72.66
CA GLU A 17 30.11 39.94 -71.45
C GLU A 17 29.42 41.31 -71.60
N PHE A 18 28.14 41.37 -71.25
CA PHE A 18 27.66 42.14 -70.09
C PHE A 18 26.28 41.55 -69.68
N TYR A 19 25.88 41.66 -68.41
CA TYR A 19 24.66 41.06 -67.83
C TYR A 19 24.65 39.54 -67.55
N PHE A 20 25.73 39.02 -66.95
CA PHE A 20 25.58 37.97 -65.93
C PHE A 20 24.97 38.56 -64.65
N ALA A 21 23.64 38.71 -64.59
CA ALA A 21 22.83 38.77 -63.36
C ALA A 21 21.34 39.08 -63.65
N LYS A 22 20.49 38.03 -63.63
CA LYS A 22 19.02 37.99 -63.39
C LYS A 22 18.26 37.06 -64.36
N SER A 23 18.34 35.75 -64.13
CA SER A 23 17.27 34.81 -64.56
C SER A 23 17.30 33.46 -63.82
N THR A 24 18.46 32.99 -63.35
CA THR A 24 18.57 31.72 -62.60
C THR A 24 17.99 31.75 -61.17
N LEU A 25 17.59 32.92 -60.67
CA LEU A 25 16.91 33.04 -59.35
C LEU A 25 15.40 32.74 -59.44
N MET A 26 14.78 32.88 -60.62
CA MET A 26 13.31 32.83 -60.78
C MET A 26 12.77 31.47 -61.24
N ARG A 27 13.59 30.41 -61.18
CA ARG A 27 13.12 29.00 -61.26
C ARG A 27 13.38 28.19 -59.99
N ILE A 28 14.19 28.70 -59.06
CA ILE A 28 14.33 28.12 -57.71
C ILE A 28 13.13 28.54 -56.83
N ILE A 29 12.65 29.79 -56.96
CA ILE A 29 11.56 30.33 -56.13
C ILE A 29 10.22 29.57 -56.28
N VAL A 30 9.94 28.91 -57.41
CA VAL A 30 8.70 28.12 -57.59
C VAL A 30 8.79 26.70 -56.99
N TYR A 31 10.00 26.14 -56.83
CA TYR A 31 10.20 24.87 -56.13
C TYR A 31 10.54 25.03 -54.63
N THR A 32 10.95 26.23 -54.19
CA THR A 32 11.13 26.53 -52.76
C THR A 32 9.84 27.01 -52.07
N PHE A 33 8.78 27.36 -52.81
CA PHE A 33 7.48 27.76 -52.23
C PHE A 33 6.48 26.61 -51.98
N PHE A 34 6.81 25.37 -52.37
CA PHE A 34 6.01 24.16 -52.11
C PHE A 34 6.75 23.14 -51.23
N LEU A 35 7.74 23.61 -50.45
CA LEU A 35 8.59 22.78 -49.58
C LEU A 35 8.73 23.33 -48.15
N VAL A 36 7.78 24.19 -47.73
CA VAL A 36 7.76 24.85 -46.40
C VAL A 36 6.41 24.72 -45.67
N PHE A 37 5.33 24.30 -46.36
CA PHE A 37 4.05 23.94 -45.73
C PHE A 37 3.70 22.48 -46.02
N GLY A 38 4.48 21.60 -45.41
CA GLY A 38 4.37 20.14 -45.52
C GLY A 38 4.90 19.40 -44.29
N LEU A 39 5.23 20.11 -43.21
CA LEU A 39 5.20 19.52 -41.88
C LEU A 39 3.73 19.42 -41.50
N SER A 40 3.12 18.28 -41.80
CA SER A 40 2.05 17.78 -40.93
C SER A 40 2.67 17.69 -39.54
N THR A 41 2.34 18.64 -38.67
CA THR A 41 2.39 18.40 -37.24
C THR A 41 1.47 17.22 -37.00
N ILE A 42 2.06 16.02 -36.93
CA ILE A 42 1.50 14.97 -36.11
C ILE A 42 1.47 15.64 -34.74
N SER A 43 0.27 16.05 -34.33
CA SER A 43 0.01 16.32 -32.94
C SER A 43 0.16 14.95 -32.28
N GLU A 44 1.36 14.62 -31.82
CA GLU A 44 1.48 13.75 -30.67
C GLU A 44 0.52 14.35 -29.64
N ALA A 45 -0.49 13.58 -29.24
CA ALA A 45 -1.38 14.02 -28.19
C ALA A 45 -0.48 14.32 -26.99
N GLN A 46 -0.45 15.58 -26.56
CA GLN A 46 0.44 15.98 -25.47
C GLN A 46 -0.04 15.23 -24.24
N ILE A 47 0.71 14.20 -23.83
CA ILE A 47 0.39 13.40 -22.66
C ILE A 47 0.37 14.34 -21.45
N ASP A 48 -0.81 14.49 -20.86
CA ASP A 48 -0.98 15.39 -19.72
C ASP A 48 -0.34 14.76 -18.48
N SER A 49 0.55 15.49 -17.83
CA SER A 49 1.26 15.00 -16.66
C SER A 49 1.67 16.16 -15.74
N TRP A 50 1.64 15.89 -14.44
CA TRP A 50 2.07 16.83 -13.41
C TRP A 50 2.75 16.07 -12.29
N ASN A 51 3.96 16.49 -11.92
CA ASN A 51 4.78 15.86 -10.88
C ASN A 51 5.04 14.35 -11.10
N MET A 52 4.94 13.86 -12.35
CA MET A 52 5.32 12.52 -12.77
C MET A 52 6.14 12.57 -14.05
N ASN A 53 7.16 11.71 -14.17
CA ASN A 53 7.90 11.51 -15.42
C ASN A 53 7.63 10.10 -15.97
N LEU A 54 7.61 9.99 -17.31
CA LEU A 54 7.70 8.70 -17.99
C LEU A 54 9.17 8.28 -18.05
N LEU A 55 9.47 7.08 -17.55
CA LEU A 55 10.77 6.45 -17.69
C LEU A 55 10.82 5.59 -18.95
N GLY A 56 9.85 4.69 -19.11
CA GLY A 56 9.77 3.77 -20.25
C GLY A 56 8.40 3.11 -20.40
N THR A 57 8.20 2.39 -21.50
CA THR A 57 6.98 1.63 -21.78
C THR A 57 7.29 0.25 -22.35
N TRP A 58 6.30 -0.65 -22.31
CA TRP A 58 6.36 -1.94 -23.00
C TRP A 58 4.96 -2.38 -23.47
N SER A 59 4.90 -3.00 -24.65
CA SER A 59 3.69 -3.63 -25.18
C SER A 59 4.05 -4.75 -26.17
N ASP A 60 3.15 -5.75 -26.29
CA ASP A 60 3.20 -6.82 -27.29
C ASP A 60 2.11 -6.58 -28.35
N PRO A 61 2.45 -5.98 -29.52
CA PRO A 61 1.48 -5.67 -30.57
C PRO A 61 0.94 -6.92 -31.30
N ALA A 62 1.39 -8.13 -30.95
CA ALA A 62 0.81 -9.38 -31.46
C ALA A 62 -0.34 -9.90 -30.60
N LEU A 63 -0.63 -9.29 -29.44
CA LEU A 63 -1.77 -9.67 -28.60
C LEU A 63 -3.12 -9.32 -29.26
N PRO A 64 -4.14 -10.18 -29.11
CA PRO A 64 -5.46 -9.90 -29.68
C PRO A 64 -6.26 -8.94 -28.79
N TYR A 65 -6.98 -8.03 -29.44
CA TYR A 65 -8.04 -7.26 -28.79
C TYR A 65 -9.19 -8.19 -28.38
N HIS A 66 -9.51 -8.27 -27.10
CA HIS A 66 -10.59 -9.09 -26.57
C HIS A 66 -11.63 -8.22 -25.87
N SER A 67 -12.84 -8.16 -26.45
CA SER A 67 -14.04 -7.47 -25.92
C SER A 67 -13.86 -6.01 -25.43
N GLY A 68 -12.81 -5.31 -25.83
CA GLY A 68 -12.53 -3.94 -25.38
C GLY A 68 -11.09 -3.72 -24.94
N ILE A 69 -10.33 -4.78 -24.62
CA ILE A 69 -9.06 -4.67 -23.88
C ILE A 69 -8.00 -5.63 -24.44
N ILE A 70 -6.73 -5.35 -24.11
CA ILE A 70 -5.55 -6.15 -24.47
C ILE A 70 -4.81 -6.60 -23.19
N TYR A 71 -4.64 -5.70 -22.24
CA TYR A 71 -3.95 -5.93 -20.96
C TYR A 71 -4.94 -6.00 -19.79
N ASN A 72 -4.46 -6.48 -18.64
CA ASN A 72 -5.24 -6.66 -17.41
C ASN A 72 -4.48 -6.01 -16.23
N ASP A 73 -4.67 -6.50 -15.00
CA ASP A 73 -3.90 -6.02 -13.86
C ASP A 73 -2.41 -6.42 -13.93
N LEU A 74 -1.59 -5.81 -13.07
CA LEU A 74 -0.18 -6.10 -12.90
C LEU A 74 0.23 -6.27 -11.44
N TRP A 75 1.43 -6.78 -11.21
CA TRP A 75 2.07 -6.77 -9.89
C TRP A 75 3.58 -6.61 -9.99
N GLY A 76 4.20 -6.00 -8.98
CA GLY A 76 5.66 -5.88 -8.89
C GLY A 76 6.32 -7.04 -8.15
N TYR A 77 7.57 -7.32 -8.53
CA TYR A 77 8.44 -8.26 -7.83
C TYR A 77 9.87 -7.72 -7.79
N THR A 78 10.51 -7.83 -6.62
CA THR A 78 11.94 -7.53 -6.44
C THR A 78 12.67 -8.81 -6.07
N ASP A 79 13.72 -9.17 -6.80
CA ASP A 79 14.53 -10.36 -6.50
C ASP A 79 15.62 -10.09 -5.44
N SER A 80 16.30 -11.16 -5.00
CA SER A 80 17.37 -11.08 -3.99
C SER A 80 18.64 -10.36 -4.45
N ALA A 81 18.71 -9.93 -5.71
CA ALA A 81 19.76 -9.08 -6.26
C ALA A 81 19.30 -7.62 -6.44
N ASN A 82 18.14 -7.25 -5.88
CA ASN A 82 17.47 -5.95 -6.01
C ASN A 82 17.14 -5.58 -7.46
N ARG A 83 16.85 -6.58 -8.31
CA ARG A 83 16.27 -6.35 -9.63
C ARG A 83 14.77 -6.29 -9.52
N GLU A 84 14.18 -5.34 -10.24
CA GLU A 84 12.75 -5.06 -10.20
C GLU A 84 12.10 -5.58 -11.49
N TYR A 85 10.93 -6.21 -11.35
CA TYR A 85 10.20 -6.84 -12.44
C TYR A 85 8.72 -6.49 -12.38
N ALA A 86 8.15 -6.12 -13.53
CA ALA A 86 6.71 -6.04 -13.73
C ALA A 86 6.17 -7.40 -14.18
N ILE A 87 5.12 -7.89 -13.51
CA ILE A 87 4.37 -9.08 -13.91
C ILE A 87 3.01 -8.59 -14.42
N VAL A 88 2.77 -8.67 -15.72
CA VAL A 88 1.63 -8.02 -16.40
C VAL A 88 0.69 -9.08 -16.97
N GLY A 89 -0.60 -8.98 -16.65
CA GLY A 89 -1.64 -9.78 -17.28
C GLY A 89 -1.99 -9.27 -18.68
N SER A 90 -2.24 -10.19 -19.62
CA SER A 90 -2.88 -9.87 -20.89
C SER A 90 -3.95 -10.88 -21.26
N ALA A 91 -4.74 -10.53 -22.29
CA ALA A 91 -5.84 -11.35 -22.79
C ALA A 91 -5.48 -12.85 -22.94
N GLN A 92 -4.23 -13.20 -23.26
CA GLN A 92 -3.79 -14.59 -23.45
C GLN A 92 -2.62 -15.06 -22.57
N LYS A 93 -1.88 -14.18 -21.90
CA LYS A 93 -0.61 -14.51 -21.25
C LYS A 93 -0.44 -13.81 -19.89
N VAL A 94 0.52 -14.29 -19.12
CA VAL A 94 1.18 -13.54 -18.05
C VAL A 94 2.60 -13.25 -18.50
N HIS A 95 2.97 -11.97 -18.50
CA HIS A 95 4.24 -11.45 -18.99
C HIS A 95 5.15 -11.12 -17.80
N PHE A 96 6.44 -11.39 -17.92
CA PHE A 96 7.46 -11.14 -16.91
C PHE A 96 8.53 -10.24 -17.51
N ILE A 97 8.55 -8.98 -17.09
CA ILE A 97 9.30 -7.90 -17.71
C ILE A 97 10.28 -7.34 -16.69
N ASP A 98 11.57 -7.40 -16.99
CA ASP A 98 12.61 -6.76 -16.19
C ASP A 98 12.59 -5.25 -16.41
N ILE A 99 12.43 -4.51 -15.32
CA ILE A 99 12.39 -3.04 -15.28
C ILE A 99 13.58 -2.45 -14.52
N SER A 100 14.60 -3.27 -14.17
CA SER A 100 15.83 -2.83 -13.47
C SER A 100 16.61 -1.73 -14.22
N THR A 101 16.29 -1.51 -15.49
CA THR A 101 16.58 -0.27 -16.22
C THR A 101 15.24 0.31 -16.66
N PRO A 102 14.61 1.21 -15.87
CA PRO A 102 13.23 1.65 -16.09
C PRO A 102 12.95 2.23 -17.48
N SER A 103 13.96 2.83 -18.11
CA SER A 103 13.88 3.42 -19.46
C SER A 103 14.02 2.44 -20.61
N SER A 104 14.22 1.15 -20.33
CA SER A 104 14.27 0.09 -21.33
C SER A 104 13.75 -1.23 -20.75
N PRO A 105 12.43 -1.36 -20.47
CA PRO A 105 11.85 -2.61 -19.99
C PRO A 105 12.09 -3.77 -20.96
N VAL A 106 12.45 -4.95 -20.45
CA VAL A 106 12.77 -6.14 -21.28
C VAL A 106 11.89 -7.31 -20.86
N GLU A 107 11.06 -7.82 -21.77
CA GLU A 107 10.34 -9.08 -21.54
C GLU A 107 11.33 -10.25 -21.44
N ILE A 108 11.37 -10.87 -20.25
CA ILE A 108 12.16 -12.08 -19.96
C ILE A 108 11.39 -13.33 -20.38
N ASN A 109 10.08 -13.34 -20.15
CA ASN A 109 9.23 -14.49 -20.42
C ASN A 109 7.76 -14.05 -20.62
N ALA A 110 7.07 -14.66 -21.59
CA ALA A 110 5.61 -14.62 -21.67
C ALA A 110 5.07 -16.05 -21.55
N ILE A 111 4.15 -16.30 -20.61
CA ILE A 111 3.59 -17.63 -20.37
C ILE A 111 2.09 -17.60 -20.65
N ALA A 112 1.63 -18.45 -21.58
CA ALA A 112 0.21 -18.55 -21.90
C ALA A 112 -0.62 -18.99 -20.68
N GLY A 113 -1.81 -18.39 -20.57
CA GLY A 113 -2.88 -18.85 -19.69
C GLY A 113 -3.46 -20.20 -20.13
N GLY A 114 -4.54 -20.62 -19.49
CA GLY A 114 -5.36 -21.75 -19.94
C GLY A 114 -6.40 -21.36 -21.00
N ALA A 115 -6.75 -20.07 -21.13
CA ALA A 115 -7.73 -19.54 -22.07
C ALA A 115 -7.43 -18.06 -22.41
N THR A 116 -8.19 -17.49 -23.34
CA THR A 116 -8.34 -16.03 -23.41
C THR A 116 -9.21 -15.57 -22.24
N SER A 117 -8.82 -14.50 -21.55
CA SER A 117 -9.58 -13.89 -20.44
C SER A 117 -9.58 -12.37 -20.51
N LEU A 118 -10.70 -11.73 -20.19
CA LEU A 118 -10.77 -10.29 -19.93
C LEU A 118 -10.16 -9.85 -18.60
N TRP A 119 -9.99 -10.79 -17.68
CA TRP A 119 -9.58 -10.49 -16.32
C TRP A 119 -8.48 -11.44 -15.88
N ARG A 120 -7.40 -10.87 -15.39
CA ARG A 120 -6.31 -11.55 -14.70
C ARG A 120 -5.90 -10.68 -13.54
N ASP A 121 -5.61 -11.34 -12.43
CA ASP A 121 -4.95 -10.74 -11.30
C ASP A 121 -3.69 -11.56 -10.96
N ILE A 122 -2.69 -10.89 -10.38
CA ILE A 122 -1.39 -11.41 -10.02
C ILE A 122 -1.02 -10.90 -8.62
N LYS A 123 -0.48 -11.77 -7.76
CA LYS A 123 0.18 -11.38 -6.49
C LYS A 123 1.43 -12.24 -6.28
N THR A 124 2.35 -11.78 -5.43
CA THR A 124 3.64 -12.45 -5.14
C THR A 124 3.77 -12.87 -3.68
N TYR A 125 4.44 -14.01 -3.44
CA TYR A 125 4.83 -14.47 -2.10
C TYR A 125 6.18 -15.19 -2.15
N GLY A 126 7.17 -14.66 -1.43
CA GLY A 126 8.55 -15.09 -1.58
C GLY A 126 8.97 -15.05 -3.05
N ARG A 127 9.58 -16.13 -3.54
CA ARG A 127 10.03 -16.29 -4.94
C ARG A 127 8.93 -16.73 -5.94
N TYR A 128 7.66 -16.68 -5.55
CA TYR A 128 6.55 -17.18 -6.36
C TYR A 128 5.56 -16.09 -6.74
N ALA A 129 5.08 -16.13 -7.98
CA ALA A 129 3.91 -15.37 -8.42
C ALA A 129 2.71 -16.31 -8.58
N TYR A 130 1.53 -15.81 -8.20
CA TYR A 130 0.25 -16.49 -8.29
C TYR A 130 -0.62 -15.70 -9.23
N SER A 131 -1.40 -16.37 -10.08
CA SER A 131 -2.37 -15.68 -10.94
C SER A 131 -3.65 -16.48 -11.11
N VAL A 132 -4.75 -15.74 -11.21
CA VAL A 132 -6.09 -16.25 -11.51
C VAL A 132 -6.67 -15.50 -12.72
N ALA A 133 -7.79 -16.02 -13.24
CA ALA A 133 -8.56 -15.37 -14.29
C ALA A 133 -10.07 -15.59 -14.05
N ASP A 134 -10.89 -14.59 -14.37
CA ASP A 134 -12.36 -14.65 -14.25
C ASP A 134 -13.06 -15.15 -15.52
N GLN A 135 -12.32 -15.85 -16.39
CA GLN A 135 -12.88 -16.50 -17.58
C GLN A 135 -12.20 -17.83 -17.86
N GLY A 136 -12.88 -18.67 -18.65
CA GLY A 136 -12.41 -20.01 -18.97
C GLY A 136 -12.41 -20.96 -17.75
N ASN A 137 -11.37 -21.79 -17.67
CA ASN A 137 -11.19 -22.83 -16.66
C ASN A 137 -9.71 -22.92 -16.28
N GLU A 138 -9.07 -21.76 -16.05
CA GLU A 138 -7.63 -21.70 -15.79
C GLU A 138 -7.27 -22.14 -14.37
N GLY A 139 -8.18 -21.94 -13.42
CA GLY A 139 -7.95 -22.14 -12.00
C GLY A 139 -6.86 -21.24 -11.44
N LEU A 140 -6.02 -21.81 -10.57
CA LEU A 140 -4.83 -21.15 -10.04
C LEU A 140 -3.61 -21.50 -10.91
N MET A 141 -2.86 -20.49 -11.34
CA MET A 141 -1.49 -20.63 -11.87
C MET A 141 -0.46 -20.19 -10.85
N ILE A 142 0.68 -20.89 -10.78
CA ILE A 142 1.82 -20.52 -9.92
C ILE A 142 3.10 -20.58 -10.74
N PHE A 143 3.94 -19.55 -10.60
CA PHE A 143 5.19 -19.35 -11.31
C PHE A 143 6.35 -19.27 -10.32
N ASP A 144 7.39 -20.06 -10.53
CA ASP A 144 8.66 -19.98 -9.80
C ASP A 144 9.59 -18.98 -10.50
N LEU A 145 9.98 -17.94 -9.75
CA LEU A 145 10.80 -16.81 -10.21
C LEU A 145 12.31 -17.00 -9.91
N SER A 146 12.72 -18.15 -9.33
CA SER A 146 14.10 -18.40 -8.90
C SER A 146 15.17 -18.32 -10.00
N ASN A 147 14.76 -18.46 -11.26
CA ASN A 147 15.64 -18.44 -12.42
C ASN A 147 15.72 -17.06 -13.10
N LEU A 148 15.07 -16.03 -12.55
CA LEU A 148 15.25 -14.65 -13.01
C LEU A 148 16.72 -14.21 -12.88
N PRO A 149 17.23 -13.38 -13.81
CA PRO A 149 16.56 -12.78 -14.97
C PRO A 149 16.55 -13.70 -16.22
N THR A 150 16.84 -15.00 -16.09
CA THR A 150 17.05 -15.89 -17.25
C THR A 150 15.77 -16.54 -17.76
N SER A 151 14.86 -16.93 -16.87
CA SER A 151 13.58 -17.55 -17.23
C SER A 151 12.59 -17.57 -16.06
N VAL A 152 11.32 -17.82 -16.37
CA VAL A 152 10.26 -18.08 -15.38
C VAL A 152 9.62 -19.44 -15.67
N THR A 153 9.33 -20.23 -14.63
CA THR A 153 8.73 -21.56 -14.79
C THR A 153 7.33 -21.60 -14.20
N LYS A 154 6.29 -21.89 -15.00
CA LYS A 154 4.95 -22.22 -14.47
C LYS A 154 5.00 -23.61 -13.84
N VAL A 155 5.08 -23.65 -12.51
CA VAL A 155 5.21 -24.88 -11.71
C VAL A 155 3.87 -25.53 -11.39
N TYR A 156 2.77 -24.75 -11.42
CA TYR A 156 1.43 -25.23 -11.14
C TYR A 156 0.42 -24.58 -12.08
N GLN A 157 -0.55 -25.38 -12.53
CA GLN A 157 -1.82 -24.89 -13.06
C GLN A 157 -2.92 -25.92 -12.74
N SER A 158 -3.96 -25.53 -12.02
CA SER A 158 -5.07 -26.44 -11.69
C SER A 158 -6.35 -25.71 -11.31
N ASN A 159 -7.49 -26.26 -11.75
CA ASN A 159 -8.83 -25.84 -11.35
C ASN A 159 -9.38 -26.61 -10.13
N PHE A 160 -8.53 -27.31 -9.38
CA PHE A 160 -8.94 -28.14 -8.23
C PHE A 160 -9.72 -27.37 -7.15
N TYR A 161 -9.34 -26.12 -6.87
CA TYR A 161 -10.00 -25.27 -5.87
C TYR A 161 -11.17 -24.47 -6.43
N PHE A 162 -11.07 -24.03 -7.69
CA PHE A 162 -12.04 -23.19 -8.39
C PHE A 162 -11.75 -23.23 -9.90
N ASN A 163 -12.76 -23.01 -10.74
CA ASN A 163 -12.57 -22.99 -12.20
C ASN A 163 -12.04 -21.64 -12.71
N ARG A 164 -12.55 -20.57 -12.11
CA ARG A 164 -12.19 -19.17 -12.35
C ARG A 164 -12.39 -18.36 -11.07
N ALA A 165 -11.68 -17.25 -10.93
CA ALA A 165 -11.76 -16.32 -9.81
C ALA A 165 -11.45 -14.90 -10.28
N HIS A 166 -12.05 -13.90 -9.64
CA HIS A 166 -11.94 -12.51 -10.05
C HIS A 166 -10.60 -11.88 -9.65
N ASN A 167 -10.24 -12.05 -8.38
CA ASN A 167 -9.11 -11.37 -7.76
C ASN A 167 -8.46 -12.29 -6.70
N ILE A 168 -7.21 -12.01 -6.35
CA ILE A 168 -6.46 -12.65 -5.27
C ILE A 168 -5.73 -11.60 -4.41
N PHE A 169 -5.65 -11.86 -3.11
CA PHE A 169 -4.80 -11.10 -2.20
C PHE A 169 -3.98 -12.04 -1.32
N ILE A 170 -2.79 -11.61 -0.89
CA ILE A 170 -1.89 -12.43 -0.07
C ILE A 170 -1.59 -11.72 1.26
N ASP A 171 -1.90 -12.40 2.37
CA ASP A 171 -1.36 -12.07 3.70
C ASP A 171 0.09 -12.59 3.76
N THR A 172 1.04 -11.74 3.36
CA THR A 172 2.46 -12.09 3.22
C THR A 172 3.14 -12.38 4.55
N LEU A 173 2.61 -11.88 5.68
CA LEU A 173 3.12 -12.20 7.01
C LEU A 173 2.83 -13.65 7.41
N HIS A 174 1.72 -14.22 6.93
CA HIS A 174 1.25 -15.55 7.31
C HIS A 174 1.26 -16.58 6.18
N GLY A 175 1.63 -16.18 4.96
CA GLY A 175 1.57 -17.03 3.77
C GLY A 175 0.17 -17.58 3.52
N ARG A 176 -0.85 -16.71 3.53
CA ARG A 176 -2.22 -17.08 3.15
C ARG A 176 -2.64 -16.39 1.88
N LEU A 177 -3.04 -17.17 0.88
CA LEU A 177 -3.63 -16.70 -0.38
C LEU A 177 -5.16 -16.72 -0.26
N TYR A 178 -5.76 -15.54 -0.41
CA TYR A 178 -7.20 -15.32 -0.43
C TYR A 178 -7.66 -15.20 -1.88
N VAL A 179 -8.66 -15.99 -2.27
CA VAL A 179 -9.20 -16.05 -3.63
C VAL A 179 -10.65 -15.57 -3.63
N LEU A 180 -10.93 -14.59 -4.49
CA LEU A 180 -12.12 -13.75 -4.46
C LEU A 180 -12.92 -13.92 -5.76
N GLY A 181 -14.23 -13.69 -5.72
CA GLY A 181 -15.13 -13.89 -6.86
C GLY A 181 -15.13 -15.32 -7.43
N ALA A 182 -14.68 -16.32 -6.67
CA ALA A 182 -14.39 -17.66 -7.16
C ALA A 182 -15.64 -18.47 -7.54
N SER A 183 -15.53 -19.28 -8.60
CA SER A 183 -16.58 -20.20 -9.05
C SER A 183 -16.33 -21.64 -8.61
N GLY A 184 -17.38 -22.32 -8.14
CA GLY A 184 -17.36 -23.74 -7.81
C GLY A 184 -17.24 -24.09 -6.31
N GLY A 185 -17.11 -23.10 -5.43
CA GLY A 185 -17.07 -23.29 -3.97
C GLY A 185 -18.42 -23.13 -3.26
N SER A 186 -18.47 -23.53 -1.98
CA SER A 186 -19.60 -23.31 -1.06
C SER A 186 -19.50 -22.00 -0.26
N GLY A 187 -18.43 -21.22 -0.46
CA GLY A 187 -18.13 -19.97 0.24
C GLY A 187 -17.82 -18.84 -0.73
N HIS A 188 -17.87 -17.60 -0.24
CA HIS A 188 -17.63 -16.40 -1.05
C HIS A 188 -16.14 -16.06 -1.23
N ILE A 189 -15.29 -16.70 -0.42
CA ILE A 189 -13.84 -16.60 -0.40
C ILE A 189 -13.25 -17.99 -0.24
N THR A 190 -12.14 -18.28 -0.92
CA THR A 190 -11.34 -19.49 -0.71
C THR A 190 -9.99 -19.09 -0.15
N ILE A 191 -9.56 -19.74 0.93
CA ILE A 191 -8.33 -19.41 1.65
C ILE A 191 -7.38 -20.59 1.54
N LEU A 192 -6.19 -20.35 1.00
CA LEU A 192 -5.15 -21.36 0.78
C LEU A 192 -3.90 -21.04 1.62
N ASP A 193 -3.30 -22.07 2.21
CA ASP A 193 -1.94 -22.01 2.77
C ASP A 193 -0.92 -22.05 1.64
N ILE A 194 -0.04 -21.06 1.61
CA ILE A 194 1.16 -21.00 0.78
C ILE A 194 2.44 -20.87 1.62
N ALA A 195 2.35 -20.88 2.96
CA ALA A 195 3.52 -20.82 3.84
C ALA A 195 4.28 -22.16 3.87
N THR A 196 3.57 -23.29 3.90
CA THR A 196 4.18 -24.62 4.05
C THR A 196 4.85 -25.12 2.76
N ASP A 197 4.13 -25.06 1.64
CA ASP A 197 4.66 -25.32 0.29
C ASP A 197 4.03 -24.32 -0.68
N PRO A 198 4.73 -23.20 -0.99
CA PRO A 198 4.23 -22.18 -1.91
C PRO A 198 3.89 -22.71 -3.32
N ALA A 199 4.54 -23.79 -3.77
CA ALA A 199 4.30 -24.36 -5.10
C ALA A 199 3.11 -25.33 -5.13
N ASN A 200 2.69 -25.85 -3.97
CA ASN A 200 1.59 -26.81 -3.83
C ASN A 200 0.64 -26.38 -2.70
N PRO A 201 -0.12 -25.27 -2.86
CA PRO A 201 -0.99 -24.74 -1.83
C PRO A 201 -2.04 -25.76 -1.35
N THR A 202 -2.44 -25.66 -0.08
CA THR A 202 -3.50 -26.47 0.53
C THR A 202 -4.65 -25.62 1.04
N MET A 203 -5.89 -26.11 1.00
CA MET A 203 -7.06 -25.32 1.43
C MET A 203 -7.17 -25.24 2.95
N LEU A 204 -7.17 -24.01 3.48
CA LEU A 204 -7.41 -23.68 4.89
C LEU A 204 -8.90 -23.51 5.21
N GLY A 205 -9.68 -22.98 4.27
CA GLY A 205 -11.12 -22.77 4.45
C GLY A 205 -11.80 -22.17 3.23
N ALA A 206 -13.12 -22.29 3.17
CA ALA A 206 -13.96 -21.62 2.16
C ALA A 206 -15.30 -21.17 2.79
N PRO A 207 -15.28 -20.17 3.70
CA PRO A 207 -16.45 -19.75 4.47
C PRO A 207 -17.46 -18.95 3.63
N THR A 208 -18.73 -19.03 4.01
CA THR A 208 -19.79 -18.12 3.55
C THR A 208 -19.79 -16.87 4.43
N LEU A 209 -19.91 -15.68 3.83
CA LEU A 209 -19.84 -14.37 4.51
C LEU A 209 -21.10 -13.54 4.28
N ASN A 210 -21.46 -12.69 5.23
CA ASN A 210 -22.71 -11.93 5.22
C ASN A 210 -22.87 -11.00 4.01
N GLY A 211 -21.79 -10.36 3.54
CA GLY A 211 -21.82 -9.43 2.40
C GLY A 211 -22.12 -10.07 1.04
N GLY A 212 -22.10 -11.41 0.91
CA GLY A 212 -22.28 -12.10 -0.37
C GLY A 212 -20.98 -12.21 -1.18
N TYR A 213 -21.09 -12.16 -2.50
CA TYR A 213 -19.97 -12.12 -3.46
C TYR A 213 -18.93 -11.05 -3.07
N ILE A 214 -17.64 -11.36 -3.23
CA ILE A 214 -16.52 -10.43 -3.02
C ILE A 214 -15.86 -10.19 -4.37
N HIS A 215 -15.66 -8.93 -4.73
CA HIS A 215 -14.97 -8.51 -5.95
C HIS A 215 -13.46 -8.49 -5.72
N ASP A 216 -13.03 -7.72 -4.73
CA ASP A 216 -11.65 -7.52 -4.28
C ASP A 216 -11.61 -7.46 -2.73
N ALA A 217 -10.43 -7.59 -2.15
CA ALA A 217 -10.21 -7.42 -0.72
C ALA A 217 -8.75 -7.05 -0.40
N TYR A 218 -8.56 -6.10 0.50
CA TYR A 218 -7.25 -5.85 1.11
C TYR A 218 -7.07 -6.71 2.36
N VAL A 219 -5.86 -7.24 2.60
CA VAL A 219 -5.56 -8.08 3.76
C VAL A 219 -4.34 -7.58 4.52
N LYS A 220 -4.47 -7.47 5.85
CA LYS A 220 -3.36 -7.15 6.76
C LYS A 220 -3.52 -7.93 8.05
N ASN A 221 -2.55 -8.81 8.36
CA ASN A 221 -2.51 -9.57 9.62
C ASN A 221 -3.84 -10.28 9.93
N HIS A 222 -4.28 -11.17 9.03
CA HIS A 222 -5.57 -11.87 9.07
C HIS A 222 -6.85 -11.02 9.00
N ILE A 223 -6.77 -9.69 9.06
CA ILE A 223 -7.93 -8.82 8.88
C ILE A 223 -8.14 -8.57 7.39
N VAL A 224 -9.33 -8.92 6.90
CA VAL A 224 -9.71 -8.83 5.48
C VAL A 224 -10.80 -7.77 5.31
N TYR A 225 -10.51 -6.77 4.49
CA TYR A 225 -11.40 -5.68 4.10
C TYR A 225 -12.03 -6.05 2.75
N CYS A 226 -13.16 -6.74 2.79
CA CYS A 226 -13.86 -7.28 1.62
C CYS A 226 -14.71 -6.22 0.92
N SER A 227 -14.46 -6.01 -0.36
CA SER A 227 -15.32 -5.21 -1.24
C SER A 227 -16.39 -6.08 -1.90
N HIS A 228 -17.63 -5.94 -1.45
CA HIS A 228 -18.76 -6.79 -1.86
C HIS A 228 -19.64 -6.16 -2.98
N GLY A 229 -19.07 -5.28 -3.81
CA GLY A 229 -19.79 -4.64 -4.91
C GLY A 229 -21.02 -3.86 -4.40
N ASN A 230 -22.20 -4.25 -4.84
CA ASN A 230 -23.46 -3.60 -4.45
C ASN A 230 -23.85 -3.79 -2.98
N SER A 231 -23.23 -4.71 -2.23
CA SER A 231 -23.51 -4.88 -0.80
C SER A 231 -22.75 -3.88 0.10
N GLY A 232 -21.71 -3.22 -0.42
CA GLY A 232 -20.82 -2.33 0.36
C GLY A 232 -19.52 -3.00 0.80
N LEU A 233 -18.90 -2.45 1.84
CA LEU A 233 -17.63 -2.92 2.40
C LEU A 233 -17.89 -3.68 3.71
N TYR A 234 -17.23 -4.81 3.92
CA TYR A 234 -17.29 -5.59 5.16
C TYR A 234 -15.88 -5.95 5.64
N VAL A 235 -15.65 -5.96 6.96
CA VAL A 235 -14.34 -6.27 7.54
C VAL A 235 -14.44 -7.51 8.42
N TYR A 236 -13.56 -8.49 8.17
CA TYR A 236 -13.57 -9.79 8.83
C TYR A 236 -12.22 -10.13 9.46
N ASP A 237 -12.23 -10.64 10.69
CA ASP A 237 -11.11 -11.40 11.27
C ASP A 237 -11.15 -12.84 10.71
N MET A 238 -10.12 -13.18 9.92
CA MET A 238 -9.92 -14.50 9.32
C MET A 238 -8.87 -15.34 10.04
N THR A 239 -8.51 -15.01 11.30
CA THR A 239 -7.54 -15.79 12.11
C THR A 239 -7.90 -17.27 12.11
N ASN A 240 -9.19 -17.59 12.30
CA ASN A 240 -9.75 -18.90 11.99
C ASN A 240 -10.42 -18.89 10.59
N PRO A 241 -9.78 -19.46 9.54
CA PRO A 241 -10.27 -19.41 8.16
C PRO A 241 -11.54 -20.25 7.90
N THR A 242 -12.00 -21.03 8.86
CA THR A 242 -13.24 -21.82 8.77
C THR A 242 -14.42 -21.23 9.55
N SER A 243 -14.16 -20.24 10.41
CA SER A 243 -15.15 -19.60 11.27
C SER A 243 -14.77 -18.13 11.50
N PRO A 244 -14.82 -17.29 10.44
CA PRO A 244 -14.47 -15.88 10.52
C PRO A 244 -15.44 -15.07 11.38
N ILE A 245 -14.95 -13.95 11.91
CA ILE A 245 -15.72 -13.02 12.74
C ILE A 245 -15.88 -11.71 11.97
N GLU A 246 -17.11 -11.23 11.80
CA GLU A 246 -17.35 -9.88 11.27
C GLU A 246 -16.98 -8.85 12.34
N LEU A 247 -16.04 -7.95 12.02
CA LEU A 247 -15.60 -6.85 12.88
C LEU A 247 -16.43 -5.59 12.65
N GLY A 248 -16.97 -5.44 11.44
CA GLY A 248 -17.89 -4.36 11.09
C GLY A 248 -18.15 -4.27 9.59
N ASN A 249 -18.95 -3.30 9.19
CA ASN A 249 -19.33 -3.08 7.81
C ASN A 249 -19.69 -1.61 7.55
N LEU A 250 -19.65 -1.22 6.27
CA LEU A 250 -20.02 0.09 5.78
C LEU A 250 -20.99 -0.11 4.61
N VAL A 251 -22.28 0.03 4.91
CA VAL A 251 -23.40 -0.23 3.99
C VAL A 251 -24.27 1.01 3.82
N GLY A 252 -24.81 1.23 2.61
CA GLY A 252 -25.72 2.36 2.34
C GLY A 252 -25.11 3.76 2.49
N TYR A 253 -23.78 3.87 2.38
CA TYR A 253 -23.02 5.11 2.63
C TYR A 253 -23.21 6.18 1.55
N THR A 254 -22.85 7.42 1.89
CA THR A 254 -22.95 8.58 0.99
C THR A 254 -22.05 8.39 -0.25
N ASN A 255 -22.59 8.71 -1.44
CA ASN A 255 -21.90 8.53 -2.72
C ASN A 255 -21.43 7.08 -2.98
N SER A 256 -22.13 6.08 -2.46
CA SER A 256 -21.95 4.66 -2.80
C SER A 256 -22.24 4.36 -4.28
N GLY A 257 -21.53 3.39 -4.83
CA GLY A 257 -21.72 2.77 -6.14
C GLY A 257 -21.45 1.27 -6.01
N TYR A 258 -20.72 0.69 -6.96
CA TYR A 258 -20.20 -0.67 -6.86
C TYR A 258 -18.92 -0.66 -6.03
N ASN A 259 -18.96 -1.08 -4.75
CA ASN A 259 -17.79 -1.11 -3.88
C ASN A 259 -16.74 -2.08 -4.44
N HIS A 260 -15.62 -1.54 -4.91
CA HIS A 260 -14.75 -2.24 -5.85
C HIS A 260 -13.53 -2.86 -5.19
N SER A 261 -12.65 -2.01 -4.65
CA SER A 261 -11.40 -2.38 -4.00
C SER A 261 -11.00 -1.32 -2.96
N SER A 262 -10.08 -1.69 -2.08
CA SER A 262 -9.64 -0.85 -0.96
C SER A 262 -8.17 -1.07 -0.62
N TRP A 263 -7.59 -0.18 0.17
CA TRP A 263 -6.24 -0.29 0.71
C TRP A 263 -6.15 0.45 2.05
N LEU A 264 -5.49 -0.16 3.04
CA LEU A 264 -5.30 0.41 4.37
C LEU A 264 -3.89 0.99 4.52
N SER A 265 -3.76 2.12 5.20
CA SER A 265 -2.47 2.72 5.55
C SER A 265 -1.61 1.82 6.45
N ASP A 266 -0.31 2.10 6.48
CA ASP A 266 0.68 1.29 7.23
C ASP A 266 0.47 1.36 8.75
N ASP A 267 -0.03 2.48 9.27
CA ASP A 267 -0.48 2.62 10.67
C ASP A 267 -1.81 1.91 10.98
N GLY A 268 -2.61 1.61 9.96
CA GLY A 268 -3.94 1.02 10.09
C GLY A 268 -5.08 2.00 10.34
N GLU A 269 -4.84 3.31 10.32
CA GLU A 269 -5.85 4.31 10.68
C GLU A 269 -6.72 4.79 9.52
N THR A 270 -6.22 4.76 8.28
CA THR A 270 -6.91 5.33 7.11
C THR A 270 -7.15 4.25 6.06
N LEU A 271 -8.41 3.98 5.74
CA LEU A 271 -8.80 3.09 4.65
C LEU A 271 -9.23 3.92 3.43
N VAL A 272 -8.48 3.79 2.34
CA VAL A 272 -8.86 4.35 1.04
C VAL A 272 -9.63 3.29 0.25
N PHE A 273 -10.80 3.62 -0.30
CA PHE A 273 -11.56 2.69 -1.13
C PHE A 273 -12.25 3.37 -2.32
N CYS A 274 -12.41 2.57 -3.38
CA CYS A 274 -13.00 2.99 -4.65
C CYS A 274 -14.38 2.36 -4.84
N ASP A 275 -15.29 3.13 -5.44
CA ASP A 275 -16.53 2.61 -6.01
C ASP A 275 -16.40 2.66 -7.53
N GLU A 276 -16.31 1.50 -8.19
CA GLU A 276 -16.13 1.40 -9.64
C GLU A 276 -17.45 1.71 -10.36
N THR A 277 -17.78 2.99 -10.42
CA THR A 277 -19.01 3.48 -11.03
C THR A 277 -18.81 4.93 -11.46
N HIS A 278 -19.22 5.27 -12.69
CA HIS A 278 -19.19 6.65 -13.17
C HIS A 278 -19.90 7.58 -12.17
N GLY A 279 -19.30 8.73 -11.87
CA GLY A 279 -19.87 9.72 -10.95
C GLY A 279 -19.46 9.55 -9.47
N LYS A 280 -18.68 8.51 -9.13
CA LYS A 280 -18.32 8.22 -7.73
C LYS A 280 -16.93 8.75 -7.38
N LYS A 281 -16.85 9.29 -6.16
CA LYS A 281 -15.63 9.76 -5.50
C LYS A 281 -14.95 8.60 -4.79
N VAL A 282 -13.63 8.72 -4.61
CA VAL A 282 -12.85 7.89 -3.68
C VAL A 282 -13.12 8.37 -2.25
N LYS A 283 -13.04 7.46 -1.28
CA LYS A 283 -13.23 7.76 0.15
C LYS A 283 -11.93 7.45 0.89
N ALA A 284 -11.53 8.27 1.86
CA ALA A 284 -10.43 8.01 2.81
C ALA A 284 -10.98 8.01 4.24
N ILE A 285 -11.55 6.90 4.69
CA ILE A 285 -12.25 6.84 5.98
C ILE A 285 -11.31 6.51 7.14
N ASP A 286 -11.74 6.87 8.36
CA ASP A 286 -11.16 6.34 9.59
C ASP A 286 -11.47 4.84 9.72
N ALA A 287 -10.45 4.05 10.05
CA ALA A 287 -10.52 2.61 10.26
C ALA A 287 -10.11 2.17 11.67
N THR A 288 -9.91 3.13 12.61
CA THR A 288 -9.49 2.85 13.99
C THR A 288 -10.58 2.21 14.85
N ASP A 289 -11.86 2.47 14.53
CA ASP A 289 -13.02 1.72 15.05
C ASP A 289 -13.81 1.11 13.89
N LEU A 290 -13.56 -0.19 13.64
CA LEU A 290 -14.23 -0.94 12.58
C LEU A 290 -15.75 -1.08 12.82
N THR A 291 -16.24 -0.86 14.04
CA THR A 291 -17.67 -0.95 14.37
C THR A 291 -18.46 0.32 14.00
N ASP A 292 -17.77 1.44 13.72
CA ASP A 292 -18.35 2.72 13.34
C ASP A 292 -17.62 3.35 12.13
N LEU A 293 -17.50 2.59 11.04
CA LEU A 293 -16.99 3.10 9.76
C LEU A 293 -17.94 4.16 9.19
N GLN A 294 -17.42 5.34 8.84
CA GLN A 294 -18.23 6.49 8.37
C GLN A 294 -17.64 7.19 7.14
N VAL A 295 -18.51 7.58 6.22
CA VAL A 295 -18.17 8.43 5.05
C VAL A 295 -18.74 9.83 5.25
N THR A 296 -17.87 10.83 5.26
CA THR A 296 -18.22 12.25 5.43
C THR A 296 -18.18 12.99 4.10
N GLN A 297 -18.55 14.27 4.07
CA GLN A 297 -18.38 15.07 2.85
C GLN A 297 -16.92 15.50 2.62
N SER A 298 -16.14 15.61 3.69
CA SER A 298 -14.73 16.04 3.67
C SER A 298 -13.79 14.91 3.26
N ASN A 299 -14.04 13.66 3.67
CA ASN A 299 -13.23 12.50 3.28
C ASN A 299 -13.53 11.90 1.89
N MET A 300 -14.21 12.66 1.01
CA MET A 300 -14.54 12.26 -0.36
C MET A 300 -13.84 13.11 -1.42
N PHE A 301 -12.92 12.50 -2.18
CA PHE A 301 -12.08 13.14 -3.19
C PHE A 301 -12.14 12.45 -4.56
N PHE A 302 -11.59 13.09 -5.59
CA PHE A 302 -11.71 12.62 -6.97
C PHE A 302 -10.64 13.26 -7.87
N SER A 303 -10.27 12.57 -8.94
CA SER A 303 -9.57 13.16 -10.08
C SER A 303 -10.47 14.15 -10.81
N ASN A 304 -9.92 15.28 -11.24
CA ASN A 304 -10.61 16.27 -12.06
C ASN A 304 -9.87 16.53 -13.38
N LEU A 305 -9.17 15.52 -13.92
CA LEU A 305 -8.12 15.71 -14.92
C LEU A 305 -8.61 16.47 -16.18
N LEU A 306 -9.56 15.94 -16.97
CA LEU A 306 -9.93 16.53 -18.26
C LEU A 306 -11.44 16.48 -18.60
N GLY A 307 -12.30 17.22 -17.89
CA GLY A 307 -13.71 17.26 -18.31
C GLY A 307 -14.59 18.40 -17.79
N ALA A 308 -15.58 18.77 -18.61
CA ALA A 308 -16.73 19.61 -18.19
C ALA A 308 -17.62 18.91 -17.15
N ASN A 309 -17.43 17.61 -16.94
CA ASN A 309 -18.03 16.81 -15.88
C ASN A 309 -16.91 16.01 -15.17
N PRO A 310 -16.19 16.58 -14.20
CA PRO A 310 -14.99 15.96 -13.61
C PRO A 310 -15.29 14.74 -12.71
N LEU A 311 -16.50 14.18 -12.76
CA LEU A 311 -16.85 12.92 -12.12
C LEU A 311 -17.05 11.79 -13.16
N SER A 312 -16.73 12.02 -14.43
CA SER A 312 -16.96 11.03 -15.50
C SER A 312 -15.91 9.92 -15.54
N SER A 313 -14.70 10.13 -15.00
CA SER A 313 -13.74 9.05 -14.80
C SER A 313 -14.14 8.14 -13.64
N ILE A 314 -13.64 6.91 -13.65
CA ILE A 314 -13.88 5.90 -12.63
C ILE A 314 -12.56 5.64 -11.91
N ALA A 315 -12.56 5.76 -10.58
CA ALA A 315 -11.47 5.26 -9.76
C ALA A 315 -11.57 3.73 -9.65
N HIS A 316 -10.46 3.04 -9.87
CA HIS A 316 -10.40 1.58 -9.95
C HIS A 316 -9.64 1.00 -8.76
N ASN A 317 -8.29 0.99 -8.76
CA ASN A 317 -7.49 0.39 -7.69
C ASN A 317 -6.63 1.40 -6.93
N PRO A 318 -6.82 1.58 -5.61
CA PRO A 318 -5.95 2.36 -4.75
C PRO A 318 -4.81 1.51 -4.18
N VAL A 319 -3.61 2.08 -4.08
CA VAL A 319 -2.48 1.54 -3.31
C VAL A 319 -1.89 2.67 -2.47
N ILE A 320 -1.73 2.45 -1.17
CA ILE A 320 -1.12 3.43 -0.26
C ILE A 320 0.37 3.09 -0.06
N LYS A 321 1.22 4.12 -0.07
CA LYS A 321 2.63 4.05 0.35
C LYS A 321 2.95 5.31 1.16
N GLY A 322 3.14 5.16 2.47
CA GLY A 322 3.23 6.31 3.38
C GLY A 322 1.99 7.20 3.31
N ASN A 323 2.18 8.52 3.21
CA ASN A 323 1.11 9.51 3.13
C ASN A 323 0.41 9.61 1.76
N TYR A 324 0.72 8.74 0.79
CA TYR A 324 0.24 8.87 -0.59
C TYR A 324 -0.64 7.70 -1.03
N ALA A 325 -1.83 8.03 -1.53
CA ALA A 325 -2.70 7.11 -2.27
C ALA A 325 -2.42 7.25 -3.77
N TYR A 326 -1.86 6.20 -4.37
CA TYR A 326 -1.68 6.04 -5.82
C TYR A 326 -2.88 5.28 -6.33
N ILE A 327 -3.63 5.85 -7.28
CA ILE A 327 -4.91 5.29 -7.70
C ILE A 327 -4.93 5.15 -9.21
N SER A 328 -5.26 3.96 -9.71
CA SER A 328 -5.62 3.79 -11.11
C SER A 328 -7.00 4.38 -11.39
N TYR A 329 -7.07 5.27 -12.36
CA TYR A 329 -8.31 5.80 -12.90
C TYR A 329 -8.32 5.52 -14.39
N TYR A 330 -9.23 4.66 -14.85
CA TYR A 330 -9.38 4.29 -16.27
C TYR A 330 -9.06 5.45 -17.24
N HIS A 331 -9.98 6.42 -17.34
CA HIS A 331 -9.91 7.50 -18.32
C HIS A 331 -9.08 8.73 -17.88
N ASP A 332 -8.52 8.74 -16.66
CA ASP A 332 -7.67 9.82 -16.15
C ASP A 332 -6.23 9.32 -15.84
N GLY A 333 -5.86 8.12 -16.29
CA GLY A 333 -4.55 7.53 -16.06
C GLY A 333 -4.22 7.32 -14.58
N VAL A 334 -3.02 7.74 -14.18
CA VAL A 334 -2.51 7.68 -12.80
C VAL A 334 -2.89 8.93 -12.05
N GLN A 335 -3.39 8.77 -10.83
CA GLN A 335 -3.70 9.89 -9.94
C GLN A 335 -3.08 9.64 -8.57
N VAL A 336 -2.32 10.60 -8.05
CA VAL A 336 -1.63 10.49 -6.75
C VAL A 336 -2.13 11.58 -5.80
N PHE A 337 -2.58 11.18 -4.62
CA PHE A 337 -3.16 12.07 -3.61
C PHE A 337 -2.39 11.98 -2.29
N ASP A 338 -2.11 13.13 -1.69
CA ASP A 338 -1.68 13.27 -0.30
C ASP A 338 -2.89 13.07 0.61
N ILE A 339 -2.85 12.01 1.42
CA ILE A 339 -3.88 11.58 2.37
C ILE A 339 -3.44 11.77 3.83
N SER A 340 -2.37 12.54 4.09
CA SER A 340 -1.89 12.83 5.46
C SER A 340 -2.95 13.50 6.35
N ASP A 341 -3.87 14.24 5.75
CA ASP A 341 -5.15 14.65 6.34
C ASP A 341 -6.29 14.03 5.52
N ARG A 342 -6.91 12.97 6.07
CA ARG A 342 -7.98 12.22 5.40
C ARG A 342 -9.26 13.04 5.16
N GLU A 343 -9.42 14.16 5.88
CA GLU A 343 -10.56 15.08 5.69
C GLU A 343 -10.21 16.27 4.75
N ASN A 344 -8.96 16.36 4.28
CA ASN A 344 -8.47 17.39 3.36
C ASN A 344 -7.48 16.82 2.32
N VAL A 345 -7.89 15.72 1.67
CA VAL A 345 -7.09 15.04 0.65
C VAL A 345 -6.80 15.94 -0.55
N THR A 346 -5.54 16.02 -0.98
CA THR A 346 -5.12 16.87 -2.13
C THR A 346 -4.43 16.05 -3.20
N ARG A 347 -4.74 16.29 -4.48
CA ARG A 347 -3.97 15.70 -5.59
C ARG A 347 -2.59 16.35 -5.64
N VAL A 348 -1.54 15.54 -5.74
CA VAL A 348 -0.14 15.99 -5.79
C VAL A 348 0.58 15.61 -7.07
N ALA A 349 0.12 14.58 -7.78
CA ALA A 349 0.68 14.19 -9.07
C ALA A 349 -0.37 13.47 -9.95
N TYR A 350 -0.13 13.44 -11.26
CA TYR A 350 -0.84 12.59 -12.21
C TYR A 350 -0.03 12.31 -13.47
N TYR A 351 -0.42 11.27 -14.20
CA TYR A 351 0.08 10.94 -15.52
C TYR A 351 -1.04 10.31 -16.36
N ASP A 352 -1.45 10.94 -17.46
CA ASP A 352 -2.46 10.39 -18.36
C ASP A 352 -1.88 9.22 -19.17
N THR A 353 -2.41 8.01 -18.99
CA THR A 353 -2.04 6.84 -19.80
C THR A 353 -2.95 6.67 -21.02
N TYR A 354 -4.10 7.35 -21.05
CA TYR A 354 -5.15 7.16 -22.06
C TYR A 354 -5.56 8.49 -22.74
N PRO A 355 -4.63 9.18 -23.44
CA PRO A 355 -4.86 10.50 -24.02
C PRO A 355 -5.86 10.52 -25.19
N ASP A 356 -6.23 9.36 -25.74
CA ASP A 356 -7.24 9.22 -26.80
C ASP A 356 -8.70 9.24 -26.24
N ASN A 357 -8.89 9.67 -24.98
CA ASN A 357 -10.19 9.80 -24.35
C ASN A 357 -11.11 10.80 -25.09
N THR A 358 -12.13 10.28 -25.75
CA THR A 358 -13.08 11.05 -26.57
C THR A 358 -14.43 11.33 -25.91
N GLY A 359 -14.67 10.85 -24.67
CA GLY A 359 -15.98 11.05 -24.05
C GLY A 359 -16.29 10.37 -22.72
N TYR A 360 -15.30 9.79 -22.01
CA TYR A 360 -15.50 9.12 -20.72
C TYR A 360 -16.67 8.11 -20.72
N GLY A 361 -16.59 7.13 -21.61
CA GLY A 361 -17.61 6.11 -21.78
C GLY A 361 -17.00 4.71 -21.76
N GLY A 362 -17.36 3.90 -20.77
CA GLY A 362 -16.81 2.55 -20.60
C GLY A 362 -15.71 2.52 -19.54
N TYR A 363 -14.70 1.69 -19.77
CA TYR A 363 -13.68 1.30 -18.78
C TYR A 363 -12.31 1.19 -19.45
N ALA A 364 -11.91 2.18 -20.25
CA ALA A 364 -10.63 2.15 -20.98
C ALA A 364 -9.56 3.00 -20.28
N GLY A 365 -8.32 2.55 -20.34
CA GLY A 365 -7.12 3.21 -19.85
C GLY A 365 -6.49 2.52 -18.64
N ASN A 366 -6.08 3.28 -17.61
CA ASN A 366 -5.33 2.72 -16.47
C ASN A 366 -6.18 1.76 -15.62
N TRP A 367 -5.84 0.48 -15.70
CA TRP A 367 -6.42 -0.61 -14.94
C TRP A 367 -5.66 -0.84 -13.63
N GLY A 368 -4.35 -1.09 -13.71
CA GLY A 368 -3.53 -1.57 -12.59
C GLY A 368 -2.39 -0.63 -12.23
N ILE A 369 -2.05 -0.52 -10.95
CA ILE A 369 -0.93 0.31 -10.46
C ILE A 369 -0.17 -0.35 -9.31
N TYR A 370 1.15 -0.26 -9.35
CA TYR A 370 2.03 -0.73 -8.28
C TYR A 370 3.18 0.29 -8.03
N PRO A 371 3.11 1.05 -6.91
CA PRO A 371 4.12 2.04 -6.52
C PRO A 371 5.14 1.51 -5.48
N LEU A 372 5.05 0.23 -5.10
CA LEU A 372 5.67 -0.30 -3.87
C LEU A 372 7.16 -0.67 -4.01
N PHE A 373 7.80 -0.38 -5.14
CA PHE A 373 9.24 -0.59 -5.32
C PHE A 373 10.09 0.33 -4.43
N ASP A 374 11.18 -0.19 -3.86
CA ASP A 374 12.11 0.58 -3.04
C ASP A 374 12.87 1.64 -3.86
N SER A 375 13.04 1.43 -5.17
CA SER A 375 13.62 2.42 -6.08
C SER A 375 12.81 3.70 -6.23
N GLY A 376 11.52 3.68 -5.85
CA GLY A 376 10.56 4.74 -6.16
C GLY A 376 9.91 4.61 -7.55
N THR A 377 10.28 3.59 -8.33
CA THR A 377 9.64 3.26 -9.61
C THR A 377 8.17 2.89 -9.39
N ILE A 378 7.30 3.34 -10.28
CA ILE A 378 5.88 3.04 -10.31
C ILE A 378 5.59 2.33 -11.63
N ILE A 379 4.96 1.16 -11.59
CA ILE A 379 4.48 0.47 -12.80
C ILE A 379 2.98 0.55 -12.91
N VAL A 380 2.50 0.72 -14.14
CA VAL A 380 1.09 0.95 -14.45
C VAL A 380 0.68 0.11 -15.65
N SER A 381 -0.48 -0.53 -15.58
CA SER A 381 -1.07 -1.31 -16.67
C SER A 381 -2.22 -0.54 -17.27
N ASP A 382 -2.03 -0.05 -18.48
CA ASP A 382 -3.10 0.49 -19.33
C ASP A 382 -3.69 -0.62 -20.18
N ASP A 383 -5.01 -0.78 -20.15
CA ASP A 383 -5.70 -1.91 -20.78
C ASP A 383 -5.60 -1.93 -22.31
N ILE A 384 -5.27 -0.79 -22.94
CA ILE A 384 -5.01 -0.66 -24.37
C ILE A 384 -3.51 -0.60 -24.66
N TYR A 385 -2.77 0.29 -23.99
CA TYR A 385 -1.39 0.63 -24.38
C TYR A 385 -0.31 -0.20 -23.67
N GLY A 386 -0.64 -0.92 -22.60
CA GLY A 386 0.26 -1.84 -21.90
C GLY A 386 0.98 -1.23 -20.71
N LEU A 387 2.24 -1.64 -20.52
CA LEU A 387 3.03 -1.26 -19.35
C LEU A 387 3.60 0.16 -19.53
N TYR A 388 3.34 1.02 -18.55
CA TYR A 388 4.08 2.26 -18.31
C TYR A 388 4.96 2.09 -17.07
N VAL A 389 6.18 2.62 -17.14
CA VAL A 389 7.13 2.71 -16.03
C VAL A 389 7.37 4.19 -15.75
N LEU A 390 6.99 4.65 -14.57
CA LEU A 390 6.93 6.05 -14.17
C LEU A 390 7.75 6.30 -12.90
N GLU A 391 8.03 7.57 -12.62
CA GLU A 391 8.49 8.07 -11.32
C GLU A 391 7.67 9.30 -10.89
N LEU A 392 7.64 9.59 -9.59
CA LEU A 392 7.26 10.92 -9.12
C LEU A 392 8.41 11.89 -9.38
N SER A 393 8.10 13.03 -10.02
CA SER A 393 9.05 14.12 -10.27
C SER A 393 8.93 15.29 -9.29
N MET A 394 8.08 15.14 -8.27
CA MET A 394 8.07 15.99 -7.08
C MET A 394 9.03 15.43 -6.01
N PRO A 395 9.67 16.30 -5.21
CA PRO A 395 10.36 15.83 -4.01
C PRO A 395 9.33 15.24 -3.04
N LEU A 396 9.49 13.96 -2.73
CA LEU A 396 8.81 13.34 -1.60
C LEU A 396 9.29 14.03 -0.30
N PRO A 397 8.39 14.36 0.65
CA PRO A 397 8.77 14.73 2.00
C PRO A 397 9.76 13.69 2.55
N VAL A 398 10.97 14.14 2.88
CA VAL A 398 12.17 13.38 3.30
C VAL A 398 12.11 11.85 3.12
N GLY A 399 13.00 11.32 2.29
CA GLY A 399 13.30 9.89 2.33
C GLY A 399 13.92 9.51 3.67
N LEU A 400 13.15 8.94 4.59
CA LEU A 400 13.65 8.30 5.79
C LEU A 400 14.15 6.90 5.43
N LYS A 401 15.46 6.69 5.54
CA LYS A 401 16.11 5.42 5.20
C LYS A 401 16.05 4.40 6.33
N THR A 402 16.29 4.85 7.57
CA THR A 402 16.22 4.01 8.77
C THR A 402 15.78 4.81 9.99
N PHE A 403 15.11 4.15 10.92
CA PHE A 403 14.90 4.62 12.29
C PHE A 403 15.02 3.45 13.26
N SER A 404 15.75 3.63 14.36
CA SER A 404 16.01 2.63 15.38
C SER A 404 16.04 3.27 16.77
N ALA A 405 15.48 2.58 17.77
CA ALA A 405 15.62 2.92 19.17
C ALA A 405 16.13 1.70 19.94
N TYR A 406 17.05 1.91 20.88
CA TYR A 406 17.60 0.84 21.72
C TYR A 406 18.03 1.36 23.09
N GLN A 407 18.12 0.46 24.07
CA GLN A 407 18.60 0.81 25.41
C GLN A 407 20.09 1.15 25.36
N GLN A 408 20.46 2.36 25.80
CA GLN A 408 21.85 2.79 25.89
C GLN A 408 22.48 2.45 27.25
N ASN A 409 21.69 2.53 28.32
CA ASN A 409 22.00 2.05 29.67
C ASN A 409 20.69 1.85 30.44
N GLU A 410 20.78 1.49 31.73
CA GLU A 410 19.64 1.18 32.61
C GLU A 410 18.57 2.28 32.71
N ARG A 411 18.89 3.54 32.36
CA ARG A 411 17.97 4.69 32.43
C ARG A 411 18.03 5.62 31.21
N SER A 412 18.44 5.14 30.02
CA SER A 412 18.34 5.97 28.81
C SER A 412 18.17 5.17 27.51
N ALA A 413 17.36 5.68 26.59
CA ALA A 413 17.21 5.15 25.24
C ALA A 413 18.01 5.99 24.23
N LYS A 414 18.74 5.31 23.32
CA LYS A 414 19.36 5.93 22.15
C LYS A 414 18.45 5.76 20.95
N LEU A 415 18.16 6.86 20.27
CA LEU A 415 17.46 6.89 18.99
C LEU A 415 18.47 7.29 17.90
N LEU A 416 18.44 6.56 16.78
CA LEU A 416 19.24 6.82 15.59
C LEU A 416 18.34 6.79 14.35
N TRP A 417 18.57 7.72 13.42
CA TRP A 417 17.94 7.66 12.10
C TRP A 417 18.89 8.13 10.99
N VAL A 418 18.58 7.70 9.78
CA VAL A 418 19.25 8.14 8.55
C VAL A 418 18.18 8.61 7.57
N THR A 419 18.38 9.77 6.96
CA THR A 419 17.63 10.24 5.80
C THR A 419 18.46 10.03 4.54
N ASN A 420 17.87 9.60 3.43
CA ASN A 420 18.55 9.50 2.12
C ASN A 420 18.24 10.67 1.18
N HIS A 421 17.20 11.45 1.50
CA HIS A 421 16.84 12.67 0.80
C HIS A 421 16.15 13.62 1.78
N GLU A 422 16.53 14.89 1.79
CA GLU A 422 15.84 15.96 2.51
C GLU A 422 15.55 17.10 1.53
N GLU A 423 14.31 17.58 1.53
CA GLU A 423 13.91 18.81 0.87
C GLU A 423 12.74 19.40 1.66
N ASN A 424 12.69 20.74 1.75
CA ASN A 424 11.73 21.49 2.56
C ASN A 424 11.73 21.13 4.07
N SER A 425 12.76 20.43 4.57
CA SER A 425 12.71 19.73 5.86
C SER A 425 13.11 20.64 7.03
N GLN A 426 12.19 20.92 7.96
CA GLN A 426 12.47 21.85 9.07
C GLN A 426 13.12 21.14 10.26
N SER A 427 12.50 20.07 10.78
CA SER A 427 13.00 19.37 11.98
C SER A 427 12.39 17.99 12.17
N PHE A 428 13.02 17.17 13.02
CA PHE A 428 12.45 15.95 13.56
C PHE A 428 12.04 16.22 15.02
N GLU A 429 10.75 16.21 15.33
CA GLU A 429 10.25 16.10 16.70
C GLU A 429 10.36 14.64 17.15
N ILE A 430 11.07 14.38 18.24
CA ILE A 430 11.16 13.04 18.84
C ILE A 430 9.97 12.86 19.78
N GLN A 431 9.16 11.83 19.55
CA GLN A 431 7.97 11.54 20.36
C GLN A 431 8.08 10.22 21.12
N ARG A 432 7.58 10.21 22.36
CA ARG A 432 7.48 9.03 23.25
C ARG A 432 6.04 8.77 23.68
N SER A 433 5.69 7.50 23.85
CA SER A 433 4.43 7.03 24.43
C SER A 433 4.69 5.87 25.39
N ILE A 434 3.78 5.65 26.35
CA ILE A 434 3.76 4.48 27.26
C ILE A 434 2.54 3.56 27.04
N ASP A 435 1.59 3.98 26.21
CA ASP A 435 0.36 3.25 25.87
C ASP A 435 0.29 2.85 24.39
N GLY A 436 1.29 3.25 23.60
CA GLY A 436 1.35 3.06 22.15
C GLY A 436 0.41 3.98 21.35
N LYS A 437 -0.32 4.89 22.01
CA LYS A 437 -1.40 5.71 21.40
C LYS A 437 -1.19 7.20 21.63
N THR A 438 -0.96 7.59 22.89
CA THR A 438 -0.77 8.97 23.31
C THR A 438 0.71 9.31 23.28
N PHE A 439 1.14 10.06 22.26
CA PHE A 439 2.53 10.47 22.08
C PHE A 439 2.79 11.90 22.56
N VAL A 440 3.87 12.09 23.31
CA VAL A 440 4.38 13.39 23.76
C VAL A 440 5.73 13.69 23.10
N THR A 441 5.94 14.91 22.61
CA THR A 441 7.24 15.33 22.07
C THR A 441 8.23 15.54 23.22
N ILE A 442 9.30 14.73 23.25
CA ILE A 442 10.37 14.76 24.27
C ILE A 442 11.63 15.51 23.82
N GLY A 443 11.73 15.84 22.53
CA GLY A 443 12.84 16.62 21.98
C GLY A 443 12.61 17.01 20.52
N SER A 444 13.50 17.81 19.96
CA SER A 444 13.54 18.12 18.54
C SER A 444 14.97 18.28 18.05
N VAL A 445 15.26 17.79 16.85
CA VAL A 445 16.54 17.92 16.15
C VAL A 445 16.28 18.61 14.81
N PRO A 446 16.91 19.76 14.51
CA PRO A 446 16.80 20.40 13.20
C PRO A 446 17.25 19.48 12.07
N ALA A 447 16.49 19.47 10.97
CA ALA A 447 16.90 18.82 9.73
C ALA A 447 17.88 19.72 8.95
N ALA A 448 18.50 19.23 7.88
CA ALA A 448 19.41 20.02 7.07
C ALA A 448 18.69 20.99 6.12
N GLY A 449 17.37 20.90 5.98
CA GLY A 449 16.56 21.69 5.05
C GLY A 449 16.61 21.18 3.61
N TYR A 450 17.81 20.81 3.16
CA TYR A 450 18.05 20.20 1.86
C TYR A 450 19.27 19.27 1.87
N SER A 451 19.12 18.04 1.40
CA SER A 451 20.19 17.06 1.19
C SER A 451 19.80 16.02 0.15
N VAL A 452 20.75 15.64 -0.71
CA VAL A 452 20.63 14.49 -1.62
C VAL A 452 21.61 13.36 -1.26
N GLN A 453 22.08 13.37 -0.01
CA GLN A 453 23.03 12.41 0.55
C GLN A 453 22.50 11.84 1.86
N ASP A 454 22.95 10.63 2.21
CA ASP A 454 22.68 10.00 3.50
C ASP A 454 23.14 10.94 4.65
N LEU A 455 22.20 11.44 5.46
CA LEU A 455 22.48 12.18 6.69
C LEU A 455 22.05 11.37 7.90
N GLN A 456 22.96 11.22 8.86
CA GLN A 456 22.71 10.50 10.11
C GLN A 456 22.44 11.47 11.25
N TYR A 457 21.42 11.15 12.05
CA TYR A 457 20.99 11.91 13.21
C TYR A 457 20.85 11.00 14.43
N ASP A 458 20.86 11.63 15.61
CA ASP A 458 20.70 10.93 16.87
C ASP A 458 20.00 11.77 17.95
N PHE A 459 19.39 11.08 18.90
CA PHE A 459 18.79 11.66 20.10
C PHE A 459 18.94 10.71 21.28
N VAL A 460 18.98 11.23 22.51
CA VAL A 460 19.02 10.44 23.75
C VAL A 460 17.83 10.84 24.61
N ASP A 461 16.99 9.87 24.96
CA ASP A 461 16.03 10.01 26.05
C ASP A 461 16.73 9.64 27.35
N GLU A 462 17.06 10.63 28.18
CA GLU A 462 17.72 10.45 29.50
C GLU A 462 16.75 10.10 30.64
N SER A 463 15.44 10.04 30.36
CA SER A 463 14.41 9.78 31.36
C SER A 463 13.22 8.97 30.80
N PRO A 464 13.47 7.78 30.21
CA PRO A 464 12.42 6.85 29.83
C PRO A 464 11.61 6.41 31.06
N GLU A 465 10.34 6.08 30.86
CA GLU A 465 9.49 5.58 31.94
C GLU A 465 9.80 4.11 32.26
N ASP A 466 9.43 3.65 33.46
CA ASP A 466 9.49 2.22 33.78
C ASP A 466 8.51 1.43 32.88
N GLY A 467 8.97 0.34 32.25
CA GLY A 467 8.19 -0.50 31.33
C GLY A 467 8.49 -0.23 29.85
N VAL A 468 7.53 -0.56 28.97
CA VAL A 468 7.68 -0.42 27.52
C VAL A 468 7.48 1.04 27.10
N ASN A 469 8.51 1.63 26.51
CA ASN A 469 8.47 2.95 25.89
C ASN A 469 8.39 2.80 24.37
N TYR A 470 7.46 3.51 23.76
CA TYR A 470 7.22 3.54 22.32
C TYR A 470 7.75 4.87 21.77
N TYR A 471 8.60 4.81 20.75
CA TYR A 471 9.24 5.98 20.13
C TYR A 471 8.89 6.10 18.66
N ARG A 472 8.65 7.32 18.18
CA ARG A 472 8.57 7.67 16.75
C ARG A 472 9.16 9.05 16.54
N LEU A 473 9.58 9.36 15.31
CA LEU A 473 9.85 10.74 14.91
C LEU A 473 8.60 11.30 14.23
N LYS A 474 8.32 12.57 14.48
CA LYS A 474 7.43 13.40 13.68
C LYS A 474 8.31 14.40 12.94
N GLN A 475 8.59 14.13 11.69
CA GLN A 475 9.30 15.05 10.82
C GLN A 475 8.36 16.17 10.41
N LEU A 476 8.81 17.42 10.51
CA LEU A 476 8.10 18.64 10.19
C LEU A 476 8.83 19.38 9.06
N ASP A 477 8.08 19.85 8.08
CA ASP A 477 8.58 20.59 6.91
C ASP A 477 8.30 22.11 7.06
N PHE A 478 9.00 22.97 6.31
CA PHE A 478 8.87 24.43 6.42
C PHE A 478 7.52 24.98 5.96
N ASP A 479 6.73 24.20 5.21
CA ASP A 479 5.35 24.52 4.84
C ASP A 479 4.33 24.13 5.94
N GLY A 480 4.79 23.47 7.02
CA GLY A 480 3.98 23.01 8.14
C GLY A 480 3.42 21.58 7.98
N LYS A 481 3.69 20.89 6.86
CA LYS A 481 3.37 19.46 6.72
C LYS A 481 4.26 18.61 7.63
N PHE A 482 3.80 17.40 7.94
CA PHE A 482 4.58 16.45 8.73
C PHE A 482 4.32 15.00 8.34
N HIS A 483 5.27 14.13 8.71
CA HIS A 483 5.23 12.68 8.53
C HIS A 483 5.70 11.97 9.81
N TYR A 484 5.11 10.82 10.13
CA TYR A 484 5.52 9.99 11.27
C TYR A 484 6.33 8.78 10.81
N THR A 485 7.33 8.38 11.59
CA THR A 485 8.05 7.12 11.35
C THR A 485 7.26 5.92 11.89
N GLU A 486 7.68 4.72 11.49
CA GLU A 486 7.37 3.50 12.26
C GLU A 486 7.69 3.69 13.75
N ILE A 487 6.93 3.01 14.60
CA ILE A 487 7.17 2.98 16.04
C ILE A 487 8.28 1.97 16.37
N ARG A 488 9.21 2.37 17.25
CA ARG A 488 10.25 1.52 17.83
C ARG A 488 10.03 1.38 19.33
N THR A 489 10.26 0.20 19.89
CA THR A 489 10.03 -0.09 21.31
C THR A 489 11.34 -0.29 22.05
N VAL A 490 11.42 0.23 23.28
CA VAL A 490 12.50 -0.05 24.24
C VAL A 490 11.89 -0.28 25.61
N GLU A 491 12.22 -1.39 26.25
CA GLU A 491 11.70 -1.74 27.58
C GLU A 491 12.74 -1.44 28.67
N PHE A 492 12.30 -0.80 29.74
CA PHE A 492 13.11 -0.47 30.91
C PHE A 492 12.58 -1.17 32.15
N VAL A 493 13.42 -1.96 32.82
CA VAL A 493 13.08 -2.61 34.08
C VAL A 493 13.26 -1.60 35.22
N GLY A 494 12.16 -1.14 35.81
CA GLY A 494 12.20 -0.17 36.90
C GLY A 494 12.82 -0.72 38.19
N GLU A 495 13.44 0.16 38.98
CA GLU A 495 14.11 -0.18 40.25
C GLU A 495 13.19 -0.68 41.38
N ASN A 496 11.86 -0.63 41.18
CA ASN A 496 10.87 -1.05 42.15
C ASN A 496 10.11 -2.28 41.63
N PHE A 497 10.36 -3.43 42.25
CA PHE A 497 9.78 -4.73 41.92
C PHE A 497 8.66 -5.09 42.89
N PHE A 498 7.50 -5.47 42.35
CA PHE A 498 6.36 -6.02 43.09
C PHE A 498 5.94 -7.32 42.44
N ALA A 499 6.01 -8.41 43.19
CA ALA A 499 5.56 -9.72 42.73
C ALA A 499 4.58 -10.35 43.72
N VAL A 500 3.59 -11.04 43.15
CA VAL A 500 2.64 -11.88 43.90
C VAL A 500 2.68 -13.26 43.27
N TYR A 501 3.00 -14.29 44.06
CA TYR A 501 3.19 -15.65 43.56
C TYR A 501 2.71 -16.73 44.56
N PRO A 502 2.22 -17.89 44.06
CA PRO A 502 2.07 -18.28 42.65
C PRO A 502 0.91 -17.54 41.95
N SER A 503 1.02 -17.33 40.63
CA SER A 503 0.03 -16.58 39.84
C SER A 503 -1.27 -17.34 39.54
N ILE A 504 -1.28 -18.65 39.80
CA ILE A 504 -2.44 -19.55 39.72
C ILE A 504 -2.47 -20.37 41.01
N LEU A 505 -3.62 -20.37 41.71
CA LEU A 505 -3.83 -21.03 43.00
C LEU A 505 -5.32 -21.29 43.25
N ASN A 506 -5.66 -22.15 44.20
CA ASN A 506 -7.05 -22.43 44.55
C ASN A 506 -7.56 -21.51 45.67
N SER A 507 -8.89 -21.42 45.83
CA SER A 507 -9.48 -20.57 46.88
C SER A 507 -9.11 -21.06 48.27
N GLY A 508 -8.38 -20.23 49.04
CA GLY A 508 -7.90 -20.55 50.38
C GLY A 508 -6.38 -20.70 50.47
N ASP A 509 -5.69 -20.92 49.35
CA ASP A 509 -4.23 -21.02 49.28
C ASP A 509 -3.55 -19.71 49.74
N LEU A 510 -2.29 -19.85 50.17
CA LEU A 510 -1.43 -18.73 50.56
C LEU A 510 -0.70 -18.16 49.33
N ILE A 511 -0.61 -16.84 49.27
CA ILE A 511 0.23 -16.10 48.32
C ILE A 511 1.40 -15.48 49.06
N ASN A 512 2.56 -15.45 48.41
CA ASN A 512 3.67 -14.61 48.83
C ASN A 512 3.56 -13.28 48.10
N VAL A 513 3.77 -12.19 48.83
CA VAL A 513 4.00 -10.86 48.28
C VAL A 513 5.45 -10.49 48.56
N GLU A 514 6.16 -10.09 47.51
CA GLU A 514 7.54 -9.60 47.55
C GLU A 514 7.57 -8.15 47.03
N ILE A 515 8.23 -7.26 47.78
CA ILE A 515 8.37 -5.84 47.45
C ILE A 515 9.84 -5.46 47.63
N GLN A 516 10.56 -5.28 46.52
CA GLN A 516 11.92 -4.76 46.52
C GLN A 516 11.95 -3.37 45.88
N GLY A 517 12.63 -2.41 46.50
CA GLY A 517 12.76 -1.05 45.96
C GLY A 517 12.98 0.03 47.01
N ASN A 518 13.33 1.23 46.55
CA ASN A 518 13.52 2.42 47.40
C ASN A 518 12.19 3.16 47.61
N LEU A 519 11.17 2.45 48.10
CA LEU A 519 9.85 3.01 48.37
C LEU A 519 9.86 3.88 49.64
N SER A 520 9.06 4.95 49.62
CA SER A 520 9.14 6.05 50.59
C SER A 520 8.57 5.70 51.99
N GLN A 521 7.61 4.77 52.05
CA GLN A 521 6.84 4.44 53.25
C GLN A 521 7.31 3.18 54.00
N SER A 522 6.82 3.00 55.23
CA SER A 522 6.99 1.77 56.03
C SER A 522 5.83 0.79 55.91
N ASP A 523 4.63 1.27 55.60
CA ASP A 523 3.38 0.51 55.62
C ASP A 523 2.62 0.76 54.30
N TRP A 524 2.48 -0.25 53.44
CA TRP A 524 1.81 -0.12 52.14
C TRP A 524 0.37 -0.65 52.19
N LYS A 525 -0.57 0.06 51.57
CA LYS A 525 -1.95 -0.44 51.37
C LYS A 525 -2.07 -1.14 50.04
N MET A 526 -2.25 -2.46 50.09
CA MET A 526 -2.51 -3.29 48.92
C MET A 526 -4.01 -3.49 48.74
N GLN A 527 -4.54 -3.14 47.56
CA GLN A 527 -5.93 -3.40 47.20
C GLN A 527 -6.02 -4.64 46.31
N ILE A 528 -6.95 -5.53 46.61
CA ILE A 528 -7.34 -6.65 45.74
C ILE A 528 -8.62 -6.23 45.02
N ILE A 529 -8.58 -6.20 43.71
CA ILE A 529 -9.64 -5.68 42.84
C ILE A 529 -10.11 -6.82 41.92
N ASP A 530 -11.43 -7.00 41.79
CA ASP A 530 -11.98 -7.92 40.80
C ASP A 530 -11.98 -7.31 39.38
N MET A 531 -12.24 -8.12 38.35
CA MET A 531 -12.24 -7.65 36.96
C MET A 531 -13.34 -6.62 36.61
N SER A 532 -14.28 -6.31 37.52
CA SER A 532 -15.23 -5.20 37.33
C SER A 532 -14.75 -3.89 37.97
N GLY A 533 -13.51 -3.85 38.46
CA GLY A 533 -12.90 -2.67 39.08
C GLY A 533 -13.29 -2.47 40.55
N ARG A 534 -14.03 -3.40 41.16
CA ARG A 534 -14.46 -3.30 42.55
C ARG A 534 -13.37 -3.84 43.48
N VAL A 535 -12.99 -3.03 44.47
CA VAL A 535 -12.09 -3.46 45.56
C VAL A 535 -12.82 -4.52 46.41
N VAL A 536 -12.34 -5.76 46.36
CA VAL A 536 -12.88 -6.89 47.13
C VAL A 536 -12.17 -7.08 48.47
N ARG A 537 -10.94 -6.57 48.61
CA ARG A 537 -10.19 -6.56 49.87
C ARG A 537 -9.16 -5.43 49.89
N THR A 538 -8.75 -5.00 51.08
CA THR A 538 -7.56 -4.18 51.28
C THR A 538 -6.75 -4.80 52.42
N GLU A 539 -5.44 -4.94 52.23
CA GLU A 539 -4.47 -5.47 53.18
C GLU A 539 -3.39 -4.41 53.46
N THR A 540 -2.75 -4.48 54.63
CA THR A 540 -1.61 -3.62 54.97
C THR A 540 -0.33 -4.45 55.03
N LEU A 541 0.67 -4.07 54.25
CA LEU A 541 1.97 -4.74 54.15
C LEU A 541 3.03 -3.90 54.86
N ASN A 542 3.76 -4.51 55.80
CA ASN A 542 4.74 -3.80 56.61
C ASN A 542 6.17 -4.12 56.13
N ARG A 543 6.98 -3.08 55.93
CA ARG A 543 8.37 -3.17 55.47
C ARG A 543 9.23 -4.00 56.42
N GLY A 544 10.04 -4.91 55.85
CA GLY A 544 10.97 -5.76 56.61
C GLY A 544 10.44 -7.17 56.97
N ARG A 545 9.31 -7.59 56.39
CA ARG A 545 8.87 -9.00 56.36
C ARG A 545 8.72 -9.50 54.93
N ASP A 546 9.84 -9.72 54.24
CA ASP A 546 9.86 -10.49 53.00
C ASP A 546 10.12 -11.98 53.28
N PRO A 547 9.36 -12.91 52.66
CA PRO A 547 8.09 -12.68 51.98
C PRO A 547 6.93 -12.52 52.99
N SER A 548 5.96 -11.67 52.67
CA SER A 548 4.72 -11.55 53.44
C SER A 548 3.66 -12.50 52.89
N THR A 549 3.27 -13.51 53.68
CA THR A 549 2.25 -14.50 53.31
C THR A 549 0.83 -13.99 53.60
N LEU A 550 -0.04 -13.96 52.59
CA LEU A 550 -1.47 -13.63 52.72
C LEU A 550 -2.34 -14.82 52.34
N SER A 551 -3.54 -14.93 52.95
CA SER A 551 -4.51 -16.00 52.59
C SER A 551 -5.59 -15.48 51.64
N THR A 552 -5.84 -16.25 50.58
CA THR A 552 -6.95 -15.99 49.66
C THR A 552 -8.31 -16.46 50.16
N THR A 553 -8.41 -17.03 51.38
CA THR A 553 -9.68 -17.48 51.99
C THR A 553 -10.75 -16.40 51.87
N GLY A 554 -11.88 -16.72 51.22
CA GLY A 554 -12.99 -15.79 51.01
C GLY A 554 -12.93 -14.97 49.70
N LEU A 555 -11.91 -15.16 48.86
CA LEU A 555 -11.96 -14.76 47.45
C LEU A 555 -12.61 -15.90 46.65
N ILE A 556 -13.62 -15.57 45.85
CA ILE A 556 -14.29 -16.54 44.96
C ILE A 556 -13.39 -16.87 43.76
N PRO A 557 -13.53 -18.03 43.10
CA PRO A 557 -12.78 -18.32 41.88
C PRO A 557 -13.00 -17.26 40.80
N GLY A 558 -11.91 -16.75 40.22
CA GLY A 558 -11.92 -15.58 39.33
C GLY A 558 -10.53 -14.99 39.10
N SER A 559 -10.44 -14.00 38.21
CA SER A 559 -9.24 -13.18 38.04
C SER A 559 -9.27 -11.96 38.95
N TYR A 560 -8.11 -11.62 39.52
CA TYR A 560 -7.93 -10.48 40.41
C TYR A 560 -6.70 -9.66 40.04
N ILE A 561 -6.77 -8.37 40.33
CA ILE A 561 -5.66 -7.42 40.18
C ILE A 561 -5.25 -6.96 41.58
N PHE A 562 -3.98 -7.12 41.89
CA PHE A 562 -3.36 -6.66 43.12
C PHE A 562 -2.67 -5.33 42.84
N VAL A 563 -3.01 -4.30 43.62
CA VAL A 563 -2.57 -2.92 43.38
C VAL A 563 -1.97 -2.34 44.65
N ILE A 564 -0.74 -1.82 44.56
CA ILE A 564 -0.13 -0.95 45.58
C ILE A 564 0.01 0.45 44.99
N LYS A 565 -0.32 1.47 45.79
CA LYS A 565 -0.13 2.89 45.45
C LYS A 565 0.85 3.51 46.43
N ASP A 566 1.95 4.05 45.94
CA ASP A 566 2.80 4.98 46.70
C ASP A 566 2.26 6.42 46.56
N GLU A 567 2.59 7.31 47.49
CA GLU A 567 2.14 8.71 47.46
C GLU A 567 2.73 9.49 46.26
N ASP A 568 3.89 9.08 45.76
CA ASP A 568 4.53 9.59 44.53
C ASP A 568 3.86 9.11 43.23
N ARG A 569 2.60 8.67 43.29
CA ARG A 569 1.75 8.19 42.17
C ARG A 569 2.24 6.94 41.43
N LYS A 570 3.37 6.33 41.79
CA LYS A 570 3.75 5.02 41.25
C LYS A 570 2.74 3.96 41.71
N VAL A 571 2.12 3.28 40.74
CA VAL A 571 1.13 2.22 40.96
C VAL A 571 1.74 0.90 40.49
N LEU A 572 2.00 0.00 41.42
CA LEU A 572 2.50 -1.34 41.11
C LEU A 572 1.32 -2.31 41.02
N VAL A 573 1.29 -3.12 39.96
CA VAL A 573 0.12 -3.93 39.57
C VAL A 573 0.54 -5.34 39.21
N GLN A 574 -0.11 -6.35 39.80
CA GLN A 574 0.10 -7.76 39.46
C GLN A 574 -1.25 -8.47 39.25
N LYS A 575 -1.36 -9.26 38.17
CA LYS A 575 -2.54 -10.08 37.87
C LYS A 575 -2.39 -11.49 38.43
N MET A 576 -3.49 -12.03 38.97
CA MET A 576 -3.58 -13.34 39.62
C MET A 576 -4.86 -14.07 39.19
N ILE A 577 -4.84 -15.40 39.15
CA ILE A 577 -6.01 -16.25 38.85
C ILE A 577 -6.27 -17.20 40.02
N ILE A 578 -7.47 -17.15 40.58
CA ILE A 578 -7.94 -18.08 41.62
C ILE A 578 -8.84 -19.14 40.96
N SER A 579 -8.38 -20.39 40.95
CA SER A 579 -9.14 -21.57 40.54
C SER A 579 -9.97 -22.16 41.69
N LYS A 580 -10.71 -23.23 41.41
CA LYS A 580 -11.61 -23.91 42.37
C LYS A 580 -10.86 -24.53 43.54
#